data_AF-I6CY76-F1
#
_entry.id   AF-I6CY76-F1
#
_cell.length_a   1.000
_cell.length_b   1.000
_cell.length_c   1.000
_cell.angle_alpha   90.00
_cell.angle_beta   90.00
_cell.angle_gamma   90.00
#
_symmetry.space_group_name_H-M   'P 1'
#
loop_
_entity.id
_entity.type
_entity.pdbx_description
1 polymer ?
#
loop_
_entity_poly.entity_id
_entity_poly.type
_entity_poly.pdbx_seq_one_letter_code
_entity_poly.pdbx_strand_id
1 'polypeptide(L)'
;MGLLLSLIVAVAAFNIITSLGLMVMEKQGEVAILQTQGLTPRQIMMIFMVQGASAGIIGAILGAALGALLASQLNNLMPIIGVLLDGAALPMAIEPLQVIVVALVAMAIALLSTLYPSWRAAATQPAEALRYE
;
A
#
# COMPACT_ATOMS: atom_id res chain seq x y z
N MET A 1 0.01 -10.59 -20.41
CA MET A 1 -0.81 -10.17 -19.26
C MET A 1 -0.04 -10.19 -17.94
N GLY A 2 0.61 -11.32 -17.56
CA GLY A 2 1.32 -11.43 -16.28
C GLY A 2 2.41 -10.38 -16.01
N LEU A 3 3.21 -10.02 -17.03
CA LEU A 3 4.28 -9.01 -16.91
C LEU A 3 3.74 -7.60 -16.56
N LEU A 4 2.62 -7.20 -17.17
CA LEU A 4 2.01 -5.88 -16.89
C LEU A 4 1.46 -5.83 -15.46
N LEU A 5 0.74 -6.87 -15.03
CA LEU A 5 0.21 -6.97 -13.67
C LEU A 5 1.34 -6.99 -12.64
N SER A 6 2.42 -7.75 -12.88
CA SER A 6 3.57 -7.76 -11.97
C SER A 6 4.26 -6.40 -11.87
N LEU A 7 4.36 -5.66 -12.98
CA LEU A 7 4.92 -4.30 -12.98
C LEU A 7 4.06 -3.32 -12.18
N ILE A 8 2.74 -3.35 -12.34
CA ILE A 8 1.83 -2.47 -11.58
C ILE A 8 1.94 -2.77 -10.08
N VAL A 9 1.94 -4.05 -9.70
CA VAL A 9 2.11 -4.47 -8.30
C VAL A 9 3.48 -4.03 -7.76
N ALA A 10 4.54 -4.18 -8.54
CA ALA A 10 5.88 -3.73 -8.16
C ALA A 10 5.93 -2.21 -7.94
N VAL A 11 5.39 -1.41 -8.85
CA VAL A 11 5.33 0.05 -8.73
C VAL A 11 4.53 0.47 -7.48
N ALA A 12 3.40 -0.19 -7.20
CA ALA A 12 2.62 0.06 -6.00
C ALA A 12 3.40 -0.26 -4.72
N ALA A 13 4.10 -1.40 -4.69
CA ALA A 13 4.95 -1.79 -3.56
C ALA A 13 6.10 -0.79 -3.34
N PHE A 14 6.77 -0.35 -4.40
CA PHE A 14 7.81 0.68 -4.34
C PHE A 14 7.26 2.00 -3.81
N ASN A 15 6.05 2.40 -4.24
CA ASN A 15 5.43 3.64 -3.79
C ASN A 15 5.18 3.64 -2.27
N ILE A 16 4.70 2.53 -1.72
CA ILE A 16 4.54 2.35 -0.26
C ILE A 16 5.88 2.50 0.46
N ILE A 17 6.94 1.85 -0.06
CA ILE A 17 8.29 1.92 0.53
C ILE A 17 8.79 3.38 0.53
N THR A 18 8.69 4.08 -0.60
CA THR A 18 9.19 5.46 -0.72
C THR A 18 8.36 6.44 0.10
N SER A 19 7.03 6.29 0.11
CA SER A 19 6.14 7.18 0.85
C SER A 19 6.34 7.04 2.37
N LEU A 20 6.38 5.81 2.89
CA LEU A 20 6.67 5.58 4.30
C LEU A 20 8.10 5.96 4.66
N GLY A 21 9.08 5.68 3.79
CA GLY A 21 10.47 6.07 4.01
C GLY A 21 10.65 7.58 4.09
N LEU A 22 9.98 8.34 3.22
CA LEU A 22 9.97 9.80 3.27
C LEU A 22 9.25 10.33 4.51
N MET A 23 8.08 9.77 4.85
CA MET A 23 7.36 10.15 6.07
C MET A 23 8.21 9.92 7.32
N VAL A 24 8.92 8.79 7.40
CA VAL A 24 9.86 8.51 8.48
C VAL A 24 10.96 9.57 8.54
N MET A 25 11.53 9.94 7.40
CA MET A 25 12.59 10.97 7.31
C MET A 25 12.10 12.34 7.78
N GLU A 26 10.91 12.76 7.33
CA GLU A 26 10.27 14.02 7.76
C GLU A 26 9.94 14.02 9.26
N LYS A 27 9.61 12.85 9.82
CA LYS A 27 9.21 12.67 11.22
C LYS A 27 10.37 12.31 12.15
N GLN A 28 11.63 12.36 11.70
CA GLN A 28 12.79 11.96 12.53
C GLN A 28 12.92 12.75 13.84
N GLY A 29 12.63 14.06 13.83
CA GLY A 29 12.64 14.90 15.04
C GLY A 29 11.59 14.45 16.07
N GLU A 30 10.36 14.19 15.63
CA GLU A 30 9.29 13.66 16.49
C GLU A 30 9.66 12.28 17.07
N VAL A 31 10.26 11.41 16.24
CA VAL A 31 10.75 10.09 16.69
C VAL A 31 11.85 10.24 17.75
N ALA A 32 12.76 11.19 17.61
CA ALA A 32 13.81 11.45 18.61
C ALA A 32 13.22 11.95 19.94
N ILE A 33 12.22 12.83 19.90
CA ILE A 33 11.50 13.28 21.11
C ILE A 33 10.79 12.10 21.80
N LEU A 34 10.16 11.22 21.03
CA LEU A 34 9.52 10.02 21.56
C LEU A 34 10.54 9.07 22.22
N GLN A 35 11.74 8.91 21.63
CA GLN A 35 12.81 8.11 22.23
C GLN A 35 13.32 8.73 23.55
N THR A 36 13.43 10.06 23.65
CA THR A 36 13.85 10.72 24.90
C THR A 36 12.78 10.64 26.00
N GLN A 37 11.50 10.50 25.62
CA GLN A 37 10.42 10.18 26.55
C GLN A 37 10.38 8.70 26.99
N GLY A 38 11.29 7.86 26.48
CA GLY A 38 11.46 6.47 26.92
C GLY A 38 10.89 5.42 25.97
N LEU A 39 10.43 5.79 24.76
CA LEU A 39 10.01 4.80 23.76
C LEU A 39 11.20 4.04 23.20
N THR A 40 11.08 2.72 23.21
CA THR A 40 12.08 1.83 22.64
C THR A 40 12.00 1.82 21.10
N PRO A 41 13.11 1.53 20.40
CA PRO A 41 13.12 1.35 18.95
C PRO A 41 12.06 0.34 18.44
N ARG A 42 11.76 -0.70 19.23
CA ARG A 42 10.70 -1.68 18.91
C ARG A 42 9.30 -1.06 18.93
N GLN A 43 9.01 -0.15 19.85
CA GLN A 43 7.72 0.54 19.91
C GLN A 43 7.54 1.47 18.72
N ILE A 44 8.61 2.16 18.30
CA ILE A 44 8.60 3.00 17.09
C ILE A 44 8.37 2.14 15.84
N MET A 45 9.06 1.01 15.73
CA MET A 45 8.84 0.05 14.65
C MET A 45 7.37 -0.40 14.58
N MET A 46 6.75 -0.69 15.73
CA MET A 46 5.33 -1.08 15.80
C MET A 46 4.39 0.03 15.33
N ILE A 47 4.64 1.29 15.67
CA ILE A 47 3.82 2.42 15.21
C ILE A 47 3.83 2.50 13.68
N PHE A 48 5.01 2.44 13.06
CA PHE A 48 5.13 2.48 11.60
C PHE A 48 4.57 1.23 10.92
N MET A 49 4.72 0.05 11.53
CA MET A 49 4.07 -1.17 11.04
C MET A 49 2.55 -1.06 11.06
N VAL A 50 1.95 -0.53 12.13
CA VAL A 50 0.49 -0.35 12.22
C VAL A 50 0.02 0.67 11.21
N GLN A 51 0.75 1.77 11.00
CA GLN A 51 0.45 2.72 9.93
C GLN A 51 0.47 2.04 8.55
N GLY A 52 1.55 1.31 8.24
CA GLY A 52 1.69 0.58 6.98
C GLY A 52 0.59 -0.45 6.76
N ALA A 53 0.28 -1.24 7.79
CA ALA A 53 -0.80 -2.22 7.78
C ALA A 53 -2.16 -1.55 7.56
N SER A 54 -2.43 -0.44 8.24
CA SER A 54 -3.68 0.30 8.08
C SER A 54 -3.86 0.85 6.66
N ALA A 55 -2.80 1.41 6.07
CA ALA A 55 -2.81 1.87 4.68
C ALA A 55 -3.05 0.71 3.71
N GLY A 56 -2.40 -0.44 3.95
CA GLY A 56 -2.60 -1.66 3.17
C GLY A 56 -4.02 -2.20 3.25
N ILE A 57 -4.61 -2.28 4.45
CA ILE A 57 -5.98 -2.75 4.67
C ILE A 57 -6.99 -1.82 3.99
N ILE A 58 -6.89 -0.50 4.22
CA ILE A 58 -7.80 0.48 3.63
C ILE A 58 -7.67 0.45 2.10
N GLY A 59 -6.44 0.39 1.57
CA GLY A 59 -6.18 0.28 0.15
C GLY A 59 -6.74 -1.01 -0.46
N ALA A 60 -6.61 -2.16 0.22
CA ALA A 60 -7.14 -3.43 -0.26
C ALA A 60 -8.68 -3.43 -0.28
N ILE A 61 -9.33 -2.90 0.76
CA ILE A 61 -10.80 -2.82 0.83
C ILE A 61 -11.32 -1.88 -0.26
N LEU A 62 -10.76 -0.66 -0.36
CA LEU A 62 -11.18 0.32 -1.37
C LEU A 62 -10.88 -0.18 -2.78
N GLY A 63 -9.70 -0.77 -3.00
CA GLY A 63 -9.31 -1.34 -4.29
C GLY A 63 -10.20 -2.50 -4.72
N ALA A 64 -10.54 -3.41 -3.80
CA ALA A 64 -11.47 -4.52 -4.08
C ALA A 64 -12.88 -4.01 -4.37
N ALA A 65 -13.40 -3.06 -3.59
CA ALA A 65 -14.73 -2.49 -3.79
C ALA A 65 -14.82 -1.72 -5.11
N LEU A 66 -13.86 -0.83 -5.38
CA LEU A 66 -13.80 -0.06 -6.64
C LEU A 66 -13.54 -0.98 -7.84
N GLY A 67 -12.69 -1.99 -7.69
CA GLY A 67 -12.41 -2.98 -8.72
C GLY A 67 -13.64 -3.81 -9.08
N ALA A 68 -14.39 -4.30 -8.08
CA ALA A 68 -15.64 -5.03 -8.29
C ALA A 68 -16.72 -4.15 -8.92
N LEU A 69 -16.84 -2.89 -8.47
CA LEU A 69 -17.81 -1.94 -9.01
C LEU A 69 -17.48 -1.58 -10.47
N LEU A 70 -16.22 -1.23 -10.77
CA LEU A 70 -15.76 -0.93 -12.13
C LEU A 70 -15.87 -2.15 -13.05
N ALA A 71 -15.57 -3.34 -12.54
CA ALA A 71 -15.81 -4.58 -13.28
C ALA A 71 -17.29 -4.65 -13.61
N SER A 72 -18.20 -4.62 -12.63
CA SER A 72 -19.65 -4.73 -12.86
C SER A 72 -20.21 -3.71 -13.86
N GLN A 73 -19.68 -2.49 -13.87
CA GLN A 73 -20.11 -1.41 -14.74
C GLN A 73 -19.39 -1.36 -16.10
N LEU A 74 -18.44 -2.26 -16.35
CA LEU A 74 -17.59 -2.24 -17.56
C LEU A 74 -18.41 -2.31 -18.84
N ASN A 75 -19.46 -3.13 -18.88
CA ASN A 75 -20.36 -3.26 -20.04
C ASN A 75 -21.14 -1.97 -20.33
N ASN A 76 -21.42 -1.15 -19.31
CA ASN A 76 -22.09 0.14 -19.49
C ASN A 76 -21.11 1.27 -19.86
N LEU A 77 -19.85 1.16 -19.43
CA LEU A 77 -18.81 2.16 -19.69
C LEU A 77 -18.17 2.00 -21.09
N MET A 78 -18.03 0.77 -21.59
CA MET A 78 -17.49 0.46 -22.93
C MET A 78 -18.11 1.27 -24.09
N PRO A 79 -19.46 1.33 -24.24
CA PRO A 79 -20.06 2.08 -25.34
C PRO A 79 -19.88 3.60 -25.21
N ILE A 80 -19.67 4.12 -23.99
CA ILE A 80 -19.45 5.56 -23.73
C ILE A 80 -18.02 5.97 -24.09
N ILE A 81 -17.04 5.08 -23.92
CA ILE A 81 -15.61 5.35 -24.19
C ILE A 81 -15.27 5.14 -25.69
N GLY A 82 -16.25 4.78 -26.53
CA GLY A 82 -16.05 4.57 -27.96
C GLY A 82 -15.37 3.24 -28.32
N VAL A 83 -15.19 2.35 -27.34
CA VAL A 83 -14.70 0.98 -27.55
C VAL A 83 -15.93 0.10 -27.81
N LEU A 84 -16.48 0.19 -29.02
CA LEU A 84 -17.55 -0.70 -29.46
C LEU A 84 -16.97 -2.10 -29.67
N LEU A 85 -17.18 -2.99 -28.69
CA LEU A 85 -17.14 -4.42 -28.95
C LEU A 85 -18.51 -4.80 -29.51
N ASP A 86 -18.63 -4.83 -30.84
CA ASP A 86 -19.87 -5.23 -31.53
C ASP A 86 -20.37 -6.58 -30.99
N GLY A 87 -21.40 -6.54 -30.14
CA GLY A 87 -22.17 -7.72 -29.72
C GLY A 87 -21.52 -8.70 -28.74
N ALA A 88 -20.25 -8.52 -28.35
CA ALA A 88 -19.59 -9.40 -27.40
C ALA A 88 -19.66 -8.81 -25.98
N ALA A 89 -20.73 -9.13 -25.23
CA ALA A 89 -20.70 -8.99 -23.78
C ALA A 89 -19.52 -9.81 -23.26
N LEU A 90 -18.53 -9.15 -22.66
CA LEU A 90 -17.44 -9.86 -22.00
C LEU A 90 -18.04 -10.65 -20.84
N PRO A 91 -17.94 -11.99 -20.80
CA PRO A 91 -18.41 -12.77 -19.68
C PRO A 91 -17.53 -12.44 -18.48
N MET A 92 -17.98 -11.49 -17.67
CA MET A 92 -17.32 -11.04 -16.47
C MET A 92 -17.75 -11.95 -15.31
N ALA A 93 -17.03 -13.05 -15.14
CA ALA A 93 -17.16 -13.87 -13.95
C ALA A 93 -16.30 -13.26 -12.84
N ILE A 94 -16.91 -12.46 -11.97
CA ILE A 94 -16.26 -12.03 -10.73
C ILE A 94 -16.32 -13.22 -9.76
N GLU A 95 -15.22 -13.95 -9.64
CA GLU A 95 -15.11 -14.99 -8.62
C GLU A 95 -14.72 -14.36 -7.26
N PRO A 96 -15.58 -14.44 -6.23
CA PRO A 96 -15.27 -13.85 -4.91
C PRO A 96 -13.99 -14.40 -4.30
N LEU A 97 -13.69 -15.68 -4.55
CA LEU A 97 -12.47 -16.34 -4.09
C LEU A 97 -11.22 -15.68 -4.69
N GLN A 98 -11.25 -15.33 -5.97
CA GLN A 98 -10.13 -14.67 -6.65
C GLN A 98 -9.89 -13.27 -6.09
N VAL A 99 -10.98 -12.52 -5.81
CA VAL A 99 -10.89 -11.19 -5.19
C VAL A 99 -10.27 -11.28 -3.79
N ILE A 100 -10.69 -12.25 -2.98
CA ILE A 100 -10.14 -12.46 -1.63
C ILE A 100 -8.65 -12.82 -1.69
N VAL A 101 -8.26 -13.73 -2.58
CA VAL A 101 -6.85 -14.13 -2.74
C VAL A 101 -5.99 -12.93 -3.15
N VAL A 102 -6.45 -12.14 -4.12
CA VAL A 102 -5.72 -10.94 -4.57
C VAL A 102 -5.61 -9.90 -3.44
N ALA A 103 -6.69 -9.67 -2.68
CA ALA A 103 -6.67 -8.77 -1.54
C ALA A 103 -5.67 -9.22 -0.46
N LEU A 104 -5.64 -10.52 -0.13
CA LEU A 104 -4.69 -11.09 0.82
C LEU A 104 -3.25 -10.97 0.34
N VAL A 105 -2.97 -11.26 -0.93
CA VAL A 105 -1.63 -11.11 -1.52
C VAL A 105 -1.19 -9.64 -1.51
N ALA A 106 -2.06 -8.72 -1.91
CA ALA A 106 -1.77 -7.29 -1.88
C ALA A 106 -1.47 -6.79 -0.46
N MET A 107 -2.25 -7.26 0.53
CA MET A 107 -2.04 -6.92 1.93
C MET A 107 -0.72 -7.50 2.46
N ALA A 108 -0.37 -8.73 2.10
CA ALA A 108 0.92 -9.34 2.45
C ALA A 108 2.09 -8.55 1.84
N ILE A 109 2.00 -8.15 0.57
CA ILE A 109 3.01 -7.33 -0.10
C ILE A 109 3.14 -5.96 0.60
N ALA A 110 2.03 -5.31 0.92
CA ALA A 110 2.05 -4.04 1.64
C ALA A 110 2.76 -4.19 3.00
N LEU A 111 2.42 -5.22 3.78
CA LEU A 111 3.08 -5.51 5.06
C LEU A 111 4.58 -5.75 4.90
N LEU A 112 4.99 -6.59 3.94
CA LEU A 112 6.41 -6.86 3.67
C LEU A 112 7.17 -5.60 3.26
N SER A 113 6.55 -4.77 2.41
CA SER A 113 7.11 -3.47 2.00
C SER A 113 7.27 -2.50 3.16
N THR A 114 6.39 -2.57 4.18
CA THR A 114 6.45 -1.68 5.35
C THR A 114 7.49 -2.11 6.39
N LEU A 115 7.95 -3.37 6.33
CA LEU A 115 8.92 -3.93 7.26
C LEU A 115 10.28 -3.24 7.14
N TYR A 116 10.73 -2.98 5.91
CA TYR A 116 12.01 -2.32 5.65
C TYR A 116 12.07 -0.87 6.17
N PRO A 117 11.12 0.04 5.83
CA PRO A 117 11.14 1.41 6.33
C PRO A 117 10.87 1.49 7.83
N SER A 118 10.03 0.63 8.41
CA SER A 118 9.79 0.62 9.86
C SER A 118 11.03 0.21 10.66
N TRP A 119 11.81 -0.76 10.16
CA TRP A 119 13.09 -1.11 10.79
C TRP A 119 14.12 0.03 10.65
N ARG A 120 14.16 0.69 9.49
CA ARG A 120 15.02 1.86 9.27
C ARG A 120 14.63 3.05 10.16
N ALA A 121 13.34 3.26 10.42
CA ALA A 121 12.81 4.26 11.36
C ALA A 121 13.16 3.96 12.82
N ALA A 122 13.23 2.69 13.19
CA ALA A 122 13.67 2.29 14.52
C ALA A 122 15.19 2.46 14.72
N ALA A 123 15.95 2.36 13.63
CA ALA A 123 17.41 2.47 13.64
C ALA A 123 17.93 3.92 13.53
N THR A 124 17.07 4.92 13.25
CA THR A 124 17.49 6.32 13.24
C THR A 124 17.91 6.77 14.64
N GLN A 125 19.18 7.17 14.76
CA GLN A 125 19.78 7.58 16.02
C GLN A 125 19.36 9.01 16.38
N PRO A 126 18.91 9.25 17.63
CA PRO A 126 18.39 10.55 18.06
C PRO A 126 19.44 11.67 18.00
N ALA A 127 20.74 11.33 18.01
CA ALA A 127 21.85 12.28 17.94
C ALA A 127 22.05 12.91 16.55
N GLU A 128 21.61 12.26 15.46
CA GLU A 128 21.67 12.86 14.11
C GLU A 128 20.43 13.71 13.81
N ALA A 129 19.25 13.31 14.32
CA ALA A 129 18.00 14.03 14.09
C ALA A 129 18.02 15.46 14.68
N LEU A 130 18.68 15.67 15.83
CA LEU A 130 18.84 16.98 16.48
C LEU A 130 19.97 17.84 15.89
N ARG A 131 20.81 17.30 15.00
CA ARG A 131 21.89 18.05 14.35
C ARG A 131 21.45 18.72 13.04
N TYR A 132 20.27 18.38 12.54
CA TYR A 132 19.69 18.90 11.30
C TYR A 132 18.47 19.81 11.50
N GLU A 133 18.10 20.11 12.74
CA GLU A 133 17.26 21.27 13.09
C GLU A 133 18.12 22.50 13.41
#